data_AF-A0A3G9JKN1-F1
#
_entry.id   AF-A0A3G9JKN1-F1
#
_cell.length_a   1.000
_cell.length_b   1.000
_cell.length_c   1.000
_cell.angle_alpha   90.00
_cell.angle_beta   90.00
_cell.angle_gamma   90.00
#
_symmetry.space_group_name_H-M   'P 1'
#
loop_
_entity.id
_entity.type
_entity.pdbx_description
1 polymer ?
#
loop_
_entity_poly.entity_id
_entity_poly.type
_entity_poly.pdbx_seq_one_letter_code
_entity_poly.pdbx_strand_id
1 'polypeptide(L)'
;MRPLAVLTPQQQPTVWNEAVAVAGGRTPDHRIVRETVGKYRDKGKANVFEVGEVVGILAKDNPRLKGKNNCWAIVTAVHLRSCDLRLHDGAIDLVKIEYLKELGYTEGDCQTVRRLCDRLSRLREGEELEDTALAFLGILGKLQRPYLSALEEEMLTMLEKYYGLVTD
;
A
#
# COMPACT_ATOMS: atom_id res chain seq x y z
N MET A 1 18.67 -23.08 2.80
CA MET A 1 18.48 -22.35 1.52
C MET A 1 19.72 -21.49 1.31
N ARG A 2 20.35 -21.43 0.11
CA ARG A 2 21.58 -20.65 -0.13
C ARG A 2 21.19 -19.20 -0.48
N PRO A 3 21.37 -18.20 0.42
CA PRO A 3 20.78 -16.87 0.21
C PRO A 3 21.28 -16.18 -1.05
N LEU A 4 22.58 -16.28 -1.37
CA LEU A 4 23.18 -15.65 -2.55
C LEU A 4 22.70 -16.21 -3.89
N ALA A 5 22.19 -17.46 -3.91
CA ALA A 5 21.79 -18.13 -5.14
C ALA A 5 20.59 -17.46 -5.84
N VAL A 6 19.90 -16.54 -5.15
CA VAL A 6 18.78 -15.75 -5.71
C VAL A 6 19.25 -14.53 -6.52
N LEU A 7 20.55 -14.21 -6.49
CA LEU A 7 21.14 -13.08 -7.20
C LEU A 7 21.88 -13.54 -8.46
N THR A 8 22.08 -12.64 -9.41
CA THR A 8 22.87 -12.97 -10.61
C THR A 8 24.32 -13.30 -10.22
N PRO A 9 25.03 -14.18 -10.95
CA PRO A 9 26.42 -14.54 -10.62
C PRO A 9 27.37 -13.35 -10.49
N GLN A 10 27.10 -12.26 -11.21
CA GLN A 10 27.87 -11.03 -11.16
C GLN A 10 27.61 -10.20 -9.89
N GLN A 11 26.40 -10.28 -9.32
CA GLN A 11 26.04 -9.57 -8.08
C GLN A 11 26.57 -10.29 -6.84
N GLN A 12 26.67 -11.62 -6.87
CA GLN A 12 27.04 -12.43 -5.70
C GLN A 12 28.36 -12.01 -5.02
N PRO A 13 29.48 -11.74 -5.75
CA PRO A 13 30.72 -11.28 -5.13
C PRO A 13 30.57 -9.94 -4.40
N THR A 14 29.84 -9.00 -5.01
CA THR A 14 29.62 -7.67 -4.43
C THR A 14 28.79 -7.75 -3.16
N VAL A 15 27.70 -8.51 -3.17
CA VAL A 15 26.84 -8.70 -1.99
C VAL A 15 27.56 -9.46 -0.89
N TRP A 16 28.39 -10.44 -1.24
CA TRP A 16 29.22 -11.15 -0.28
C TRP A 16 30.23 -10.23 0.39
N ASN A 17 30.94 -9.40 -0.37
CA ASN A 17 31.91 -8.45 0.17
C ASN A 17 31.24 -7.40 1.08
N GLU A 18 30.04 -6.94 0.74
CA GLU A 18 29.26 -6.04 1.61
C GLU A 18 28.85 -6.76 2.91
N ALA A 19 28.45 -8.03 2.85
CA ALA A 19 28.15 -8.83 4.04
C ALA A 19 29.40 -9.04 4.92
N VAL A 20 30.57 -9.30 4.32
CA VAL A 20 31.86 -9.41 5.03
C VAL A 20 32.21 -8.08 5.70
N ALA A 21 32.01 -6.95 5.04
CA ALA A 21 32.23 -5.62 5.62
C ALA A 21 31.32 -5.38 6.84
N VAL A 22 30.03 -5.73 6.74
CA VAL A 22 29.07 -5.65 7.85
C VAL A 22 29.46 -6.56 9.02
N ALA A 23 30.06 -7.72 8.74
CA ALA A 23 30.60 -8.63 9.76
C ALA A 23 31.97 -8.19 10.31
N GLY A 24 32.45 -6.99 9.98
CA GLY A 24 33.74 -6.47 10.43
C GLY A 24 34.94 -7.20 9.82
N GLY A 25 34.85 -7.58 8.55
CA GLY A 25 35.91 -8.28 7.82
C GLY A 25 36.00 -9.78 8.06
N ARG A 26 35.11 -10.34 8.89
CA ARG A 26 35.03 -11.78 9.17
C ARG A 26 34.00 -12.45 8.26
N THR A 27 34.06 -13.79 8.19
CA THR A 27 33.03 -14.58 7.50
C THR A 27 31.66 -14.28 8.09
N PRO A 28 30.71 -13.72 7.32
CA PRO A 28 29.41 -13.32 7.84
C PRO A 28 28.56 -14.54 8.18
N ASP A 29 27.73 -14.40 9.22
CA ASP A 29 26.74 -15.42 9.54
C ASP A 29 25.59 -15.43 8.50
N HIS A 30 24.77 -16.48 8.54
CA HIS A 30 23.65 -16.63 7.62
C HIS A 30 22.64 -15.46 7.69
N ARG A 31 22.46 -14.82 8.85
CA ARG A 31 21.51 -13.71 9.04
C ARG A 31 22.00 -12.46 8.32
N ILE A 32 23.27 -12.09 8.51
CA ILE A 32 23.91 -10.97 7.83
C ILE A 32 23.86 -11.18 6.31
N VAL A 33 24.21 -12.38 5.82
CA VAL A 33 24.15 -12.69 4.38
C VAL A 33 22.71 -12.55 3.86
N ARG A 34 21.71 -13.04 4.59
CA ARG A 34 20.30 -12.93 4.18
C ARG A 34 19.81 -11.49 4.14
N GLU A 35 20.16 -10.67 5.14
CA GLU A 35 19.79 -9.25 5.19
C GLU A 35 20.45 -8.47 4.04
N THR A 36 21.75 -8.67 3.77
CA THR A 36 22.46 -7.99 2.67
C THR A 36 21.94 -8.44 1.30
N VAL A 37 21.65 -9.73 1.12
CA VAL A 37 21.01 -10.25 -0.09
C VAL A 37 19.64 -9.62 -0.30
N GLY A 38 18.84 -9.45 0.76
CA GLY A 38 17.54 -8.78 0.69
C GLY A 38 17.66 -7.39 0.07
N LYS A 39 18.56 -6.55 0.63
CA LYS A 39 18.83 -5.19 0.12
C LYS A 39 19.22 -5.17 -1.36
N TYR A 40 19.89 -6.21 -1.85
CA TYR A 40 20.36 -6.29 -3.25
C TYR A 40 19.32 -6.86 -4.21
N ARG A 41 18.49 -7.80 -3.75
CA ARG A 41 17.32 -8.27 -4.50
C ARG A 41 16.38 -7.10 -4.77
N ASP A 42 16.25 -6.21 -3.79
CA ASP A 42 15.42 -5.01 -3.90
C ASP A 42 16.07 -3.94 -4.78
N LYS A 43 17.41 -3.91 -4.91
CA LYS A 43 18.16 -2.93 -5.73
C LYS A 43 17.80 -2.92 -7.24
N GLY A 44 16.96 -3.82 -7.75
CA GLY A 44 16.63 -3.91 -9.19
C GLY A 44 15.20 -3.63 -9.65
N LYS A 45 14.19 -3.52 -8.78
CA LYS A 45 12.83 -3.19 -9.25
C LYS A 45 12.67 -1.68 -9.37
N ALA A 46 12.64 -1.19 -10.62
CA ALA A 46 12.09 0.13 -10.92
C ALA A 46 10.66 0.19 -10.39
N ASN A 47 10.23 1.38 -9.95
CA ASN A 47 8.85 1.59 -9.60
C ASN A 47 7.99 1.40 -10.86
N VAL A 48 7.04 0.46 -10.81
CA VAL A 48 6.15 0.12 -11.92
C VAL A 48 4.80 0.82 -11.82
N PHE A 49 4.54 1.50 -10.70
CA PHE A 49 3.25 2.13 -10.44
C PHE A 49 3.15 3.51 -11.07
N GLU A 50 1.92 3.91 -11.38
CA GLU A 50 1.62 5.20 -11.98
C GLU A 50 0.77 6.09 -11.06
N VAL A 51 0.87 7.41 -11.21
CA VAL A 51 0.03 8.35 -10.46
C VAL A 51 -1.44 8.12 -10.83
N GLY A 52 -2.28 7.99 -9.80
CA GLY A 52 -3.70 7.69 -9.91
C GLY A 52 -4.03 6.19 -9.93
N GLU A 53 -3.04 5.30 -10.06
CA GLU A 53 -3.25 3.86 -9.97
C GLU A 53 -3.78 3.46 -8.58
N VAL A 54 -4.64 2.45 -8.54
CA VAL A 54 -5.14 1.87 -7.29
C VAL A 54 -4.38 0.60 -6.96
N VAL A 55 -3.73 0.60 -5.80
CA VAL A 55 -2.89 -0.49 -5.30
C VAL A 55 -3.44 -1.07 -4.00
N GLY A 56 -3.12 -2.32 -3.72
CA GLY A 56 -3.38 -2.96 -2.41
C GLY A 56 -2.19 -2.82 -1.46
N ILE A 57 -2.46 -2.64 -0.18
CA ILE A 57 -1.44 -2.54 0.88
C ILE A 57 -1.15 -3.92 1.49
N LEU A 58 0.12 -4.30 1.49
CA LEU A 58 0.67 -5.47 2.18
C LEU A 58 1.46 -5.00 3.39
N ALA A 59 0.80 -4.84 4.54
CA ALA A 59 1.43 -4.24 5.72
C ALA A 59 2.60 -5.09 6.26
N LYS A 60 2.50 -6.42 6.17
CA LYS A 60 3.50 -7.38 6.68
C LYS A 60 3.93 -7.00 8.11
N ASP A 61 5.20 -6.65 8.28
CA ASP A 61 5.86 -6.25 9.52
C ASP A 61 6.10 -4.73 9.64
N ASN A 62 5.58 -3.93 8.70
CA ASN A 62 5.81 -2.49 8.69
C ASN A 62 4.92 -1.77 9.74
N PRO A 63 5.50 -1.16 10.78
CA PRO A 63 4.72 -0.50 11.83
C PRO A 63 3.94 0.71 11.33
N ARG A 64 4.38 1.39 10.26
CA ARG A 64 3.65 2.53 9.66
C ARG A 64 2.37 2.10 8.94
N LEU A 65 2.25 0.81 8.60
CA LEU A 65 1.10 0.24 7.89
C LEU A 65 0.21 -0.60 8.81
N LYS A 66 0.39 -0.51 10.13
CA LYS A 66 -0.40 -1.26 11.11
C LYS A 66 -1.89 -0.97 10.90
N GLY A 67 -2.69 -2.03 10.78
CA GLY A 67 -4.15 -1.94 10.54
C GLY A 67 -4.58 -1.67 9.10
N LYS A 68 -3.62 -1.34 8.20
CA LYS A 68 -3.86 -1.04 6.78
C LYS A 68 -3.69 -2.24 5.86
N ASN A 69 -3.44 -3.43 6.41
CA ASN A 69 -3.31 -4.63 5.59
C ASN A 69 -4.60 -4.88 4.79
N ASN A 70 -4.45 -5.16 3.50
CA ASN A 70 -5.54 -5.32 2.53
C ASN A 70 -6.37 -4.05 2.26
N CYS A 71 -6.01 -2.88 2.78
CA CYS A 71 -6.61 -1.64 2.30
C CYS A 71 -6.21 -1.40 0.84
N TRP A 72 -7.10 -0.82 0.05
CA TRP A 72 -6.71 -0.20 -1.21
C TRP A 72 -6.20 1.22 -0.94
N ALA A 73 -5.38 1.74 -1.85
CA ALA A 73 -4.88 3.10 -1.84
C ALA A 73 -4.66 3.60 -3.26
N ILE A 74 -4.77 4.91 -3.44
CA ILE A 74 -4.52 5.60 -4.71
C ILE A 74 -3.11 6.18 -4.67
N VAL A 75 -2.30 5.91 -5.68
CA VAL A 75 -0.96 6.49 -5.82
C VAL A 75 -1.09 7.99 -6.13
N THR A 76 -0.52 8.84 -5.29
CA THR A 76 -0.54 10.31 -5.49
C THR A 76 0.81 10.86 -5.97
N ALA A 77 1.90 10.17 -5.66
CA ALA A 77 3.22 10.47 -6.20
C ALA A 77 4.05 9.18 -6.35
N VAL A 78 4.91 9.16 -7.36
CA VAL A 78 5.79 8.04 -7.69
C VAL A 78 7.23 8.48 -7.48
N HIS A 79 7.95 7.77 -6.63
CA HIS A 79 9.38 7.93 -6.39
C HIS A 79 10.13 6.69 -6.89
N LEU A 80 11.46 6.74 -6.95
CA LEU A 80 12.28 5.65 -7.48
C LEU A 80 11.98 4.26 -6.88
N ARG A 81 11.61 4.21 -5.58
CA ARG A 81 11.37 2.97 -4.82
C ARG A 81 10.18 3.02 -3.88
N SER A 82 9.38 4.07 -3.96
CA SER A 82 8.25 4.29 -3.06
C SER A 82 7.17 5.09 -3.76
N CYS A 83 5.97 5.06 -3.19
CA CYS A 83 4.87 5.92 -3.59
C CYS A 83 4.34 6.68 -2.39
N ASP A 84 3.77 7.85 -2.66
CA ASP A 84 2.87 8.51 -1.74
C ASP A 84 1.46 8.02 -2.05
N LEU A 85 0.67 7.77 -1.01
CA LEU A 85 -0.61 7.10 -1.11
C LEU A 85 -1.71 7.90 -0.45
N ARG A 86 -2.87 7.95 -1.10
CA ARG A 86 -4.14 8.37 -0.49
C ARG A 86 -5.00 7.13 -0.19
N LEU A 87 -5.45 7.01 1.05
CA LEU A 87 -6.34 5.98 1.54
C LEU A 87 -7.73 6.57 1.82
N HIS A 88 -8.68 5.70 2.16
CA HIS A 88 -10.02 6.10 2.58
C HIS A 88 -10.08 6.93 3.89
N ASP A 89 -8.99 6.94 4.68
CA ASP A 89 -8.93 7.56 6.01
C ASP A 89 -7.65 8.39 6.22
N GLY A 90 -7.00 8.83 5.15
CA GLY A 90 -5.84 9.72 5.22
C GLY A 90 -4.84 9.51 4.09
N ALA A 91 -3.62 10.00 4.29
CA ALA A 91 -2.51 9.83 3.35
C ALA A 91 -1.27 9.26 4.05
N ILE A 92 -0.42 8.55 3.30
CA ILE A 92 0.84 7.99 3.79
C ILE A 92 1.91 8.15 2.72
N ASP A 93 2.97 8.87 3.09
CA ASP A 93 4.09 9.15 2.17
C ASP A 93 5.22 8.10 2.28
N LEU A 94 5.93 7.95 1.17
CA LEU A 94 7.13 7.13 1.03
C LEU A 94 6.92 5.66 1.40
N VAL A 95 5.77 5.09 1.00
CA VAL A 95 5.50 3.66 1.13
C VAL A 95 6.31 2.90 0.09
N LYS A 96 7.23 2.05 0.55
CA LYS A 96 8.07 1.26 -0.36
C LYS A 96 7.23 0.32 -1.23
N ILE A 97 7.63 0.17 -2.49
CA ILE A 97 6.93 -0.67 -3.47
C ILE A 97 6.80 -2.15 -3.06
N GLU A 98 7.64 -2.64 -2.14
CA GLU A 98 7.56 -4.01 -1.59
C GLU A 98 6.35 -4.28 -0.68
N TYR A 99 5.70 -3.19 -0.22
CA TYR A 99 4.47 -3.20 0.57
C TYR A 99 3.24 -2.90 -0.28
N LEU A 100 3.39 -2.79 -1.60
CA LEU A 100 2.30 -2.54 -2.53
C LEU A 100 2.05 -3.79 -3.38
N LYS A 101 0.80 -3.95 -3.81
CA LYS A 101 0.34 -5.03 -4.68
C LYS A 101 -0.51 -4.44 -5.80
N GLU A 102 -0.22 -4.83 -7.03
CA GLU A 102 -1.09 -4.55 -8.18
C GLU A 102 -2.45 -5.24 -7.99
N LEU A 103 -3.53 -4.51 -8.26
CA LEU A 103 -4.90 -5.04 -8.23
C LEU A 103 -5.42 -5.43 -9.62
N GLY A 104 -4.71 -5.03 -10.68
CA GLY A 104 -5.12 -5.30 -12.07
C GLY A 104 -6.37 -4.51 -12.49
N TYR A 105 -6.61 -3.36 -11.85
CA TYR A 105 -7.74 -2.49 -12.15
C TYR A 105 -7.52 -1.74 -13.45
N THR A 106 -8.59 -1.61 -14.24
CA THR A 106 -8.58 -0.75 -15.43
C THR A 106 -8.58 0.72 -15.02
N GLU A 107 -8.40 1.63 -15.98
CA GLU A 107 -8.53 3.06 -15.72
C GLU A 107 -9.94 3.41 -15.19
N GLY A 108 -10.99 2.81 -15.73
CA GLY A 108 -12.37 3.02 -15.28
C GLY A 108 -12.61 2.52 -13.85
N ASP A 109 -12.00 1.39 -13.49
CA ASP A 109 -12.01 0.88 -12.12
C ASP A 109 -11.31 1.85 -11.16
N CYS A 110 -10.13 2.36 -11.56
CA CYS A 110 -9.39 3.34 -10.78
C CYS A 110 -10.20 4.63 -10.59
N GLN A 111 -10.89 5.11 -11.63
CA GLN A 111 -11.80 6.26 -11.52
C GLN A 111 -12.96 5.99 -10.56
N THR A 112 -13.52 4.78 -10.55
CA THR A 112 -14.60 4.39 -9.63
C THR A 112 -14.12 4.43 -8.18
N VAL A 113 -12.96 3.86 -7.90
CA VAL A 113 -12.36 3.88 -6.55
C VAL A 113 -11.97 5.30 -6.13
N ARG A 114 -11.48 6.15 -7.05
CA ARG A 114 -11.21 7.58 -6.76
C ARG A 114 -12.49 8.30 -6.31
N ARG A 115 -13.60 8.13 -7.03
CA ARG A 115 -14.91 8.71 -6.63
C ARG A 115 -15.36 8.20 -5.27
N LEU A 116 -15.17 6.90 -5.00
CA LEU A 116 -15.43 6.34 -3.67
C LEU A 116 -14.55 7.01 -2.61
N CYS A 117 -13.25 7.14 -2.84
CA CYS A 117 -12.33 7.79 -1.91
C CYS A 117 -12.74 9.23 -1.61
N ASP A 118 -13.17 10.00 -2.61
CA ASP A 118 -13.66 11.37 -2.43
C ASP A 118 -14.97 11.44 -1.63
N ARG A 119 -15.88 10.47 -1.81
CA ARG A 119 -17.09 10.33 -0.97
C ARG A 119 -16.74 10.04 0.49
N LEU A 120 -15.86 9.06 0.72
CA LEU A 120 -15.43 8.68 2.07
C LEU A 120 -14.65 9.82 2.76
N SER A 121 -13.87 10.59 2.01
CA SER A 121 -13.13 11.75 2.54
C SER A 121 -14.08 12.85 3.02
N ARG A 122 -15.09 13.20 2.22
CA ARG A 122 -16.10 14.20 2.59
C ARG A 122 -16.88 13.84 3.85
N LEU A 123 -17.25 12.56 4.02
CA LEU A 123 -17.86 12.08 5.27
C LEU A 123 -16.96 12.30 6.48
N ARG A 124 -15.65 12.10 6.32
CA ARG A 124 -14.67 12.26 7.39
C ARG A 124 -14.27 13.70 7.68
N GLU A 125 -14.54 14.62 6.74
CA GLU A 125 -14.33 16.06 6.92
C GLU A 125 -15.46 16.73 7.73
N GLY A 126 -16.63 16.08 7.82
CA GLY A 126 -17.76 16.53 8.63
C GLY A 126 -17.53 16.39 10.15
N GLU A 127 -18.53 16.82 10.94
CA GLU A 127 -18.53 16.65 12.40
C GLU A 127 -18.44 15.16 12.82
N GLU A 128 -18.15 14.91 14.11
CA GLU A 128 -17.80 13.58 14.65
C GLU A 128 -18.72 12.45 14.17
N LEU A 129 -18.19 11.66 13.22
CA LEU A 129 -18.81 10.42 12.77
C LEU A 129 -18.88 9.42 13.93
N GLU A 130 -20.04 8.79 14.10
CA GLU A 130 -20.18 7.67 15.04
C GLU A 130 -19.23 6.51 14.70
N ASP A 131 -18.82 5.75 15.73
CA ASP A 131 -17.95 4.58 15.59
C ASP A 131 -18.50 3.56 14.57
N THR A 132 -19.82 3.38 14.53
CA THR A 132 -20.49 2.49 13.56
C THR A 132 -20.28 2.97 12.12
N ALA A 133 -20.40 4.28 11.88
CA ALA A 133 -20.14 4.87 10.57
C ALA A 133 -18.66 4.72 10.20
N LEU A 134 -17.74 5.06 11.12
CA LEU A 134 -16.30 4.90 10.93
C LEU A 134 -15.91 3.46 10.59
N ALA A 135 -16.49 2.48 11.29
CA ALA A 135 -16.27 1.06 11.05
C ALA A 135 -16.73 0.66 9.64
N PHE A 136 -17.92 1.11 9.22
CA PHE A 136 -18.42 0.84 7.87
C PHE A 136 -17.53 1.47 6.79
N LEU A 137 -17.11 2.73 6.93
CA LEU A 137 -16.15 3.34 5.99
C LEU A 137 -14.82 2.58 5.94
N GLY A 138 -14.38 2.00 7.07
CA GLY A 138 -13.21 1.12 7.15
C GLY A 138 -13.38 -0.19 6.38
N ILE A 139 -14.59 -0.75 6.33
CA ILE A 139 -14.90 -1.92 5.51
C ILE A 139 -14.79 -1.56 4.03
N LEU A 140 -15.37 -0.42 3.61
CA LEU A 140 -15.29 0.05 2.22
C LEU A 140 -13.84 0.28 1.76
N GLY A 141 -13.00 0.78 2.65
CA GLY A 141 -11.55 0.95 2.44
C GLY A 141 -10.74 -0.34 2.23
N LYS A 142 -11.35 -1.52 2.45
CA LYS A 142 -10.70 -2.84 2.35
C LYS A 142 -11.30 -3.72 1.26
N LEU A 143 -12.26 -3.21 0.50
CA LEU A 143 -12.85 -3.94 -0.62
C LEU A 143 -11.77 -4.33 -1.65
N GLN A 144 -11.81 -5.57 -2.11
CA GLN A 144 -10.89 -6.08 -3.14
C GLN A 144 -11.49 -6.00 -4.55
N ARG A 145 -12.58 -5.24 -4.70
CA ARG A 145 -13.28 -4.99 -5.97
C ARG A 145 -13.47 -3.48 -6.16
N PRO A 146 -13.52 -3.00 -7.41
CA PRO A 146 -13.50 -1.55 -7.69
C PRO A 146 -14.87 -0.88 -7.59
N TYR A 147 -15.94 -1.64 -7.40
CA TYR A 147 -17.33 -1.15 -7.30
C TYR A 147 -17.92 -1.47 -5.93
N LEU A 148 -18.96 -0.73 -5.53
CA LEU A 148 -19.82 -1.06 -4.39
C LEU A 148 -20.93 -2.03 -4.79
N SER A 149 -21.39 -2.84 -3.83
CA SER A 149 -22.61 -3.63 -4.02
C SER A 149 -23.83 -2.71 -3.86
N ALA A 150 -25.00 -3.15 -4.30
CA ALA A 150 -26.23 -2.36 -4.13
C ALA A 150 -26.46 -1.97 -2.66
N LEU A 151 -26.26 -2.91 -1.73
CA LEU A 151 -26.42 -2.66 -0.30
C LEU A 151 -25.37 -1.66 0.23
N GLU A 152 -24.10 -1.82 -0.15
CA GLU A 152 -23.05 -0.89 0.30
C GLU A 152 -23.28 0.53 -0.23
N GLU A 153 -23.74 0.66 -1.48
CA GLU A 153 -24.08 1.94 -2.09
C GLU A 153 -25.26 2.61 -1.37
N GLU A 154 -26.31 1.83 -1.05
CA GLU A 154 -27.47 2.31 -0.30
C GLU A 154 -27.09 2.75 1.13
N MET A 155 -26.29 1.93 1.83
CA MET A 155 -25.78 2.27 3.16
C MET A 155 -24.90 3.52 3.14
N LEU A 156 -23.99 3.64 2.17
CA LEU A 156 -23.13 4.81 2.05
C LEU A 156 -23.96 6.07 1.75
N THR A 157 -24.92 5.98 0.84
CA THR A 157 -25.84 7.07 0.51
C THR A 157 -26.67 7.49 1.73
N MET A 158 -27.15 6.53 2.52
CA MET A 158 -27.88 6.81 3.77
C MET A 158 -27.01 7.58 4.77
N LEU A 159 -25.74 7.20 4.93
CA LEU A 159 -24.80 7.95 5.77
C LEU A 159 -24.56 9.35 5.22
N GLU A 160 -24.34 9.50 3.91
CA GLU A 160 -24.15 10.80 3.27
C GLU A 160 -25.35 11.73 3.49
N LYS A 161 -26.58 11.21 3.47
CA LYS A 161 -27.79 11.97 3.81
C LYS A 161 -27.88 12.28 5.31
N TYR A 162 -27.62 11.31 6.16
CA TYR A 162 -27.69 11.46 7.62
C TYR A 162 -26.74 12.55 8.11
N TYR A 163 -25.53 12.61 7.56
CA TYR A 163 -24.52 13.63 7.87
C TYR A 163 -24.62 14.89 6.97
N GLY A 164 -25.71 15.06 6.21
CA GLY A 164 -26.01 16.30 5.49
C GLY A 164 -25.15 16.60 4.26
N LEU A 165 -24.47 15.61 3.68
CA LEU A 165 -23.65 15.78 2.47
C LEU A 165 -24.45 15.69 1.17
N VAL A 166 -25.63 15.08 1.21
CA VAL A 166 -26.56 14.96 0.07
C VAL A 166 -27.96 15.35 0.55
N THR A 167 -28.59 16.26 -0.17
CA THR A 167 -30.01 16.59 -0.01
C THR A 167 -30.84 15.84 -1.05
N ASP A 168 -32.06 15.45 -0.70
CA ASP A 168 -33.04 14.86 -1.63
C ASP A 168 -33.43 15.80 -2.78
#